data_AF-A0AA43GT63-F1
#
_entry.id   AF-A0AA43GT63-F1
#
_cell.length_a   1.000
_cell.length_b   1.000
_cell.length_c   1.000
_cell.angle_alpha   90.00
_cell.angle_beta   90.00
_cell.angle_gamma   90.00
#
_symmetry.space_group_name_H-M   'P 1'
#
loop_
_entity.id
_entity.type
_entity.pdbx_description
1 polymer ?
#
loop_
_entity_poly.entity_id
_entity_poly.type
_entity_poly.pdbx_seq_one_letter_code
_entity_poly.pdbx_strand_id
1 'polypeptide(L)'
;MSSYFGEAFGVNIEISHQALVGLSPEEQINYMQQQLEVVGLFPGQTDTKLLRGLLQVYKTQCQINYLPQHNSPTPITLFLAEEVDPQMEDDSSRSQGWGWNQFADGEVEIHTVPGNHISIMREPHVQVLAQHLRASLHQAQGG
;
A
#
# COMPACT_ATOMS: atom_id res chain seq x y z
N MET A 1 -12.16 -5.06 6.23
CA MET A 1 -11.22 -4.46 5.27
C MET A 1 -11.94 -3.28 4.63
N SER A 2 -11.89 -2.11 5.26
CA SER A 2 -12.12 -0.86 4.51
C SER A 2 -11.09 -0.87 3.39
N SER A 3 -11.52 -1.06 2.14
CA SER A 3 -10.59 -1.50 1.11
C SER A 3 -9.74 -0.31 0.67
N TYR A 4 -8.45 -0.32 0.99
CA TYR A 4 -7.45 0.57 0.39
C TYR A 4 -7.58 0.64 -1.13
N PHE A 5 -8.08 -0.43 -1.75
CA PHE A 5 -8.42 -0.48 -3.16
C PHE A 5 -9.50 0.53 -3.55
N GLY A 6 -10.62 0.58 -2.82
CA GLY A 6 -11.66 1.59 -3.03
C GLY A 6 -11.16 3.00 -2.82
N GLU A 7 -10.39 3.23 -1.76
CA GLU A 7 -9.74 4.52 -1.54
C GLU A 7 -8.80 4.87 -2.69
N ALA A 8 -7.93 3.94 -3.13
CA ALA A 8 -6.98 4.10 -4.23
C ALA A 8 -7.60 4.31 -5.61
N PHE A 9 -8.91 4.19 -5.76
CA PHE A 9 -9.64 4.59 -6.96
C PHE A 9 -10.75 5.63 -6.71
N GLY A 10 -10.93 6.07 -5.46
CA GLY A 10 -11.97 7.02 -5.08
C GLY A 10 -13.39 6.46 -5.22
N VAL A 11 -13.55 5.14 -5.09
CA VAL A 11 -14.84 4.44 -5.21
C VAL A 11 -15.10 3.60 -3.97
N ASN A 12 -16.37 3.48 -3.58
CA ASN A 12 -16.74 2.60 -2.48
C ASN A 12 -16.91 1.16 -3.00
N ILE A 13 -16.01 0.25 -2.61
CA ILE A 13 -16.09 -1.17 -2.96
C ILE A 13 -16.61 -1.94 -1.75
N GLU A 14 -17.88 -2.32 -1.78
CA GLU A 14 -18.53 -3.03 -0.67
C GLU A 14 -18.39 -4.56 -0.83
N ILE A 15 -17.16 -5.07 -0.81
CA ILE A 15 -16.90 -6.51 -0.79
C ILE A 15 -16.51 -6.90 0.64
N SER A 16 -17.42 -7.60 1.34
CA SER A 16 -17.17 -8.09 2.70
C SER A 16 -16.72 -9.54 2.71
N HIS A 17 -15.89 -9.93 3.68
CA HIS A 17 -15.50 -11.33 3.89
C HIS A 17 -16.73 -12.23 4.10
N GLN A 18 -17.74 -11.74 4.83
CA GLN A 18 -18.98 -12.48 5.08
C GLN A 18 -19.75 -12.78 3.80
N ALA A 19 -19.75 -11.86 2.83
CA ALA A 19 -20.37 -12.09 1.52
C ALA A 19 -19.63 -13.18 0.71
N LEU A 20 -18.34 -13.39 0.97
CA LEU A 20 -17.50 -14.35 0.22
C LEU A 20 -17.46 -15.76 0.86
N VAL A 21 -17.52 -15.87 2.19
CA VAL A 21 -17.29 -17.15 2.92
C VAL A 21 -18.20 -18.29 2.48
N GLY A 22 -19.45 -18.00 2.11
CA GLY A 22 -20.41 -19.01 1.68
C GLY A 22 -20.34 -19.41 0.20
N LEU A 23 -19.50 -18.74 -0.59
CA LEU A 23 -19.39 -18.92 -2.03
C LEU A 23 -18.22 -19.85 -2.37
N SER A 24 -18.38 -20.67 -3.41
CA SER A 24 -17.26 -21.39 -4.01
C SER A 24 -16.24 -20.39 -4.62
N PRO A 25 -14.99 -20.80 -4.86
CA PRO A 25 -13.98 -19.90 -5.43
C PRO A 25 -14.40 -19.25 -6.75
N GLU A 26 -15.10 -19.99 -7.61
CA GLU A 26 -15.64 -19.46 -8.87
C GLU A 26 -16.73 -18.41 -8.64
N GLU A 27 -17.64 -18.68 -7.71
CA GLU A 27 -18.70 -17.74 -7.33
C GLU A 27 -18.14 -16.48 -6.66
N GLN A 28 -17.07 -16.59 -5.88
CA GLN A 28 -16.36 -15.43 -5.32
C GLN A 28 -15.80 -14.54 -6.44
N ILE A 29 -15.12 -15.12 -7.43
CA ILE A 29 -14.57 -14.36 -8.56
C ILE A 29 -15.69 -13.66 -9.33
N ASN A 30 -16.77 -14.37 -9.65
CA ASN A 30 -17.89 -13.80 -10.40
C ASN A 30 -18.57 -12.68 -9.61
N TYR A 31 -18.78 -12.86 -8.31
CA TYR A 31 -19.35 -11.84 -7.43
C TYR A 31 -18.47 -10.60 -7.36
N MET A 32 -17.17 -10.78 -7.10
CA MET A 32 -16.21 -9.68 -7.02
C MET A 32 -16.15 -8.91 -8.35
N GLN A 33 -16.13 -9.62 -9.47
CA GLN A 33 -16.14 -8.97 -10.78
C GLN A 33 -17.40 -8.13 -11.00
N GLN A 34 -18.58 -8.69 -10.68
CA GLN A 34 -19.82 -7.94 -10.79
C GLN A 34 -19.80 -6.67 -9.94
N GLN A 35 -19.26 -6.73 -8.72
CA GLN A 35 -19.13 -5.53 -7.88
C GLN A 35 -18.18 -4.50 -8.50
N LEU A 36 -17.05 -4.93 -9.07
CA LEU A 36 -16.10 -4.04 -9.75
C LEU A 36 -16.69 -3.38 -11.00
N GLU A 37 -17.55 -4.09 -11.74
CA GLU A 37 -18.29 -3.53 -12.87
C GLU A 37 -19.35 -2.52 -12.42
N VAL A 38 -20.08 -2.81 -11.33
CA VAL A 38 -21.10 -1.89 -10.76
C VAL A 38 -20.50 -0.55 -10.33
N VAL A 39 -19.31 -0.57 -9.73
CA VAL A 39 -18.62 0.66 -9.32
C VAL A 39 -17.81 1.32 -10.45
N GLY A 40 -17.89 0.78 -11.67
CA GLY A 40 -17.25 1.34 -12.86
C GLY A 40 -15.73 1.18 -12.92
N LEU A 41 -15.14 0.33 -12.07
CA LEU A 41 -13.69 0.03 -12.15
C LEU A 41 -13.36 -0.89 -13.31
N PHE A 42 -14.25 -1.84 -13.60
CA PHE A 42 -14.12 -2.73 -14.74
C PHE A 42 -15.17 -2.38 -15.79
N PRO A 43 -14.81 -2.36 -17.09
CA PRO A 43 -15.81 -2.29 -18.16
C PRO A 43 -16.79 -3.46 -18.05
N GLY A 44 -18.07 -3.26 -18.38
CA GLY A 44 -19.04 -4.35 -18.42
C GLY A 44 -18.61 -5.45 -19.40
N GLN A 45 -18.87 -6.71 -19.05
CA GLN A 45 -18.43 -7.90 -19.81
C GLN A 45 -16.91 -8.11 -19.83
N THR A 46 -16.20 -7.65 -18.79
CA THR A 46 -14.78 -7.98 -18.66
C THR A 46 -14.60 -9.51 -18.57
N ASP A 47 -13.50 -10.06 -19.07
CA ASP A 47 -13.19 -11.48 -18.84
C ASP A 47 -12.69 -11.68 -17.40
N THR A 48 -13.26 -12.64 -16.67
CA THR A 48 -12.80 -13.03 -15.32
C THR A 48 -11.31 -13.32 -15.24
N LYS A 49 -10.65 -13.66 -16.36
CA LYS A 49 -9.19 -13.81 -16.45
C LYS A 49 -8.43 -12.60 -15.92
N LEU A 50 -8.91 -11.38 -16.14
CA LEU A 50 -8.24 -10.18 -15.63
C LEU A 50 -8.24 -10.17 -14.10
N LEU A 51 -9.41 -10.34 -13.48
CA LEU A 51 -9.54 -10.37 -12.03
C LEU A 51 -8.71 -11.52 -11.42
N ARG A 52 -8.76 -12.70 -12.03
CA ARG A 52 -7.94 -13.85 -11.61
C ARG A 52 -6.45 -13.54 -11.68
N GLY A 53 -5.99 -12.92 -12.76
CA GLY A 53 -4.59 -12.51 -12.92
C GLY A 53 -4.17 -11.54 -11.84
N LEU A 54 -4.96 -10.50 -11.58
CA LEU A 54 -4.68 -9.51 -10.53
C LEU A 54 -4.64 -10.15 -9.13
N LEU A 55 -5.61 -11.00 -8.81
CA LEU A 55 -5.64 -11.71 -7.53
C LEU A 55 -4.46 -12.69 -7.39
N GLN A 56 -4.06 -13.32 -8.49
CA GLN A 56 -2.91 -14.22 -8.47
C GLN A 56 -1.61 -13.45 -8.22
N VAL A 57 -1.41 -12.31 -8.88
CA VAL A 57 -0.26 -11.43 -8.62
C VAL A 57 -0.24 -10.98 -7.17
N TYR A 58 -1.37 -10.48 -6.64
CA TYR A 58 -1.47 -10.05 -5.24
C TYR A 58 -1.15 -11.18 -4.25
N LYS A 59 -1.75 -12.36 -4.44
CA LYS A 59 -1.47 -13.54 -3.60
C LYS A 59 0.00 -13.93 -3.63
N THR A 60 0.60 -13.95 -4.83
CA THR A 60 2.02 -14.24 -4.98
C THR A 60 2.87 -13.21 -4.27
N GLN A 61 2.56 -11.92 -4.37
CA GLN A 61 3.26 -10.84 -3.66
C GLN A 61 3.21 -11.01 -2.14
N CYS A 62 2.03 -11.34 -1.56
CA CYS A 62 1.89 -11.59 -0.12
C CYS A 62 2.67 -12.82 0.38
N GLN A 63 3.07 -13.72 -0.51
CA GLN A 63 3.84 -14.92 -0.18
C GLN A 63 5.34 -14.75 -0.38
N ILE A 64 5.79 -13.58 -0.87
CA ILE A 64 7.21 -13.29 -1.03
C ILE A 64 7.85 -13.19 0.36
N ASN A 65 8.79 -14.08 0.64
CA ASN A 65 9.70 -13.93 1.77
C ASN A 65 10.99 -13.28 1.29
N TYR A 66 11.08 -11.96 1.44
CA TYR A 66 12.26 -11.19 1.05
C TYR A 66 13.15 -10.91 2.25
N LEU A 67 14.32 -11.55 2.28
CA LEU A 67 15.36 -11.31 3.26
C LEU A 67 16.61 -10.80 2.52
N PRO A 68 16.97 -9.51 2.65
CA PRO A 68 18.19 -8.97 2.07
C PRO A 68 19.43 -9.78 2.49
N GLN A 69 20.18 -10.32 1.53
CA GLN A 69 21.38 -11.13 1.80
C GLN A 69 22.63 -10.28 2.01
N HIS A 70 22.65 -9.06 1.48
CA HIS A 70 23.74 -8.11 1.60
C HIS A 70 23.18 -6.76 2.06
N ASN A 71 23.59 -6.35 3.26
CA ASN A 71 23.20 -5.07 3.84
C ASN A 71 24.42 -4.17 3.80
N SER A 72 24.53 -3.34 2.77
CA SER A 72 25.42 -2.19 2.81
C SER A 72 24.65 -1.04 3.45
N PRO A 73 25.03 -0.57 4.65
CA PRO A 73 24.37 0.57 5.27
C PRO A 73 24.33 1.72 4.27
N THR A 74 23.13 2.27 4.08
CA THR A 74 22.89 3.38 3.15
C THR A 74 22.03 4.41 3.87
N PRO A 75 22.22 5.73 3.66
CA PRO A 75 21.32 6.72 4.22
C PRO A 75 19.87 6.46 3.78
N ILE A 76 18.92 6.49 4.72
CA ILE A 76 17.49 6.25 4.46
C ILE A 76 16.68 7.44 4.98
N THR A 77 15.89 8.03 4.09
CA THR A 77 14.81 8.96 4.43
C THR A 77 13.47 8.24 4.26
N LEU A 78 12.67 8.19 5.33
CA LEU A 78 11.35 7.57 5.37
C LEU A 78 10.26 8.64 5.44
N PHE A 79 9.35 8.64 4.47
CA PHE A 79 8.12 9.44 4.50
C PHE A 79 6.98 8.61 5.08
N LEU A 80 6.50 8.99 6.25
CA LEU A 80 5.52 8.23 7.02
C LEU A 80 4.19 8.96 7.05
N ALA A 81 3.09 8.26 6.76
CA ALA A 81 1.75 8.81 6.89
C ALA A 81 1.39 9.05 8.37
N GLU A 82 0.69 10.15 8.67
CA GLU A 82 0.19 10.47 10.02
C GLU A 82 -0.82 9.44 10.53
N GLU A 83 -1.71 9.00 9.64
CA GLU A 83 -2.76 8.03 9.94
C GLU A 83 -2.23 6.62 9.66
N VAL A 84 -1.86 5.92 10.73
CA VAL A 84 -1.46 4.51 10.69
C VAL A 84 -2.69 3.64 10.95
N ASP A 85 -2.91 2.65 10.09
CA ASP A 85 -3.96 1.65 10.32
C ASP A 85 -3.54 0.71 11.44
N PRO A 86 -4.32 0.61 12.54
CA PRO A 86 -4.02 -0.29 13.65
C PRO A 86 -3.92 -1.77 13.23
N GLN A 87 -4.54 -2.15 12.10
CA GLN A 87 -4.44 -3.52 11.56
C GLN A 87 -3.07 -3.81 10.92
N MET A 88 -2.29 -2.78 10.62
CA MET A 88 -0.93 -2.86 10.07
C MET A 88 0.15 -2.65 11.12
N GLU A 89 -0.21 -2.40 12.38
CA GLU A 89 0.74 -2.33 13.48
C GLU A 89 1.34 -3.71 13.77
N ASP A 90 2.65 -3.83 13.56
CA ASP A 90 3.45 -4.98 13.97
C ASP A 90 4.68 -4.54 14.80
N ASP A 91 5.54 -5.47 15.19
CA ASP A 91 6.74 -5.16 15.97
C ASP A 91 7.70 -4.19 15.25
N SER A 92 7.70 -4.16 13.91
CA SER A 92 8.53 -3.24 13.12
C SER A 92 8.01 -1.81 13.19
N SER A 93 6.68 -1.61 13.11
CA SER A 93 6.01 -0.32 13.23
C SER A 93 6.22 0.36 14.60
N ARG A 94 6.52 -0.44 15.63
CA ARG A 94 6.79 0.02 17.01
C ARG A 94 8.23 0.47 17.24
N SER A 95 9.12 0.25 16.27
CA SER A 95 10.51 0.69 16.34
C SER A 95 10.66 2.13 15.84
N GLN A 96 11.63 2.87 16.39
CA GLN A 96 11.87 4.28 16.06
C GLN A 96 12.11 4.53 14.55
N GLY A 97 12.57 3.52 13.80
CA GLY A 97 12.82 3.59 12.36
C GLY A 97 11.91 2.71 11.52
N TRP A 98 10.77 2.23 12.04
CA TRP A 98 9.83 1.38 11.30
C TRP A 98 10.49 0.13 10.67
N GLY A 99 11.44 -0.48 11.37
CA GLY A 99 12.21 -1.65 10.92
C GLY A 99 13.41 -1.33 10.03
N TRP A 100 13.58 -0.07 9.60
CA TRP A 100 14.63 0.33 8.65
C TRP A 100 16.00 0.62 9.30
N ASN A 101 16.06 0.86 10.62
CA ASN A 101 17.30 1.19 11.32
C ASN A 101 18.42 0.14 11.11
N GLN A 102 18.08 -1.14 10.90
CA GLN A 102 19.06 -2.20 10.66
C GLN A 102 19.73 -2.14 9.28
N PHE A 103 19.17 -1.33 8.36
CA PHE A 103 19.66 -1.15 6.98
C PHE A 103 20.22 0.26 6.73
N ALA A 104 19.96 1.19 7.65
CA ALA A 104 20.38 2.58 7.53
C ALA A 104 21.85 2.77 7.90
N ASP A 105 22.52 3.69 7.19
CA ASP A 105 23.78 4.27 7.65
C ASP A 105 23.48 5.39 8.65
N GLY A 106 23.42 5.03 9.93
CA GLY A 106 23.00 5.93 11.02
C GLY A 106 21.51 5.84 11.34
N GLU A 107 20.94 6.93 11.84
CA GLU A 107 19.51 7.01 12.14
C GLU A 107 18.70 7.22 10.85
N VAL A 108 17.54 6.56 10.76
CA VAL A 108 16.58 6.81 9.67
C VAL A 108 16.02 8.22 9.85
N GLU A 109 16.13 9.04 8.80
CA GLU A 109 15.50 10.36 8.76
C GLU A 109 14.00 10.20 8.49
N ILE A 110 13.14 10.62 9.40
CA ILE A 110 11.68 10.44 9.26
C ILE A 110 11.00 11.78 9.03
N HIS A 111 10.20 11.86 7.97
CA HIS A 111 9.29 12.96 7.70
C HIS A 111 7.85 12.46 7.74
N THR A 112 7.07 13.02 8.64
CA THR A 112 5.64 12.71 8.74
C THR A 112 4.84 13.52 7.71
N VAL A 113 3.91 12.88 7.01
CA VAL A 113 3.07 13.49 5.99
C VAL A 113 1.59 13.26 6.33
N PRO A 114 0.72 14.28 6.22
CA PRO A 114 -0.69 14.12 6.55
C PRO A 114 -1.41 13.08 5.68
N GLY A 115 -2.47 12.50 6.21
CA GLY A 115 -3.24 11.42 5.57
C GLY A 115 -2.76 10.03 5.97
N ASN A 116 -3.22 9.02 5.23
CA ASN A 116 -2.94 7.60 5.45
C ASN A 116 -2.03 7.04 4.33
N HIS A 117 -1.74 5.74 4.40
CA HIS A 117 -0.86 5.05 3.44
C HIS A 117 -1.23 5.26 1.96
N ILE A 118 -2.53 5.42 1.63
CA ILE A 118 -2.99 5.67 0.26
C ILE A 118 -3.12 7.17 -0.01
N SER A 119 -3.70 7.93 0.92
CA SER A 119 -3.99 9.34 0.70
C SER A 119 -2.75 10.23 0.70
N ILE A 120 -1.62 9.79 1.29
CA ILE A 120 -0.32 10.46 1.22
C ILE A 120 0.15 10.73 -0.23
N MET A 121 -0.25 9.88 -1.17
CA MET A 121 0.10 9.99 -2.59
C MET A 121 -0.87 10.87 -3.40
N ARG A 122 -1.82 11.54 -2.74
CA ARG A 122 -2.90 12.28 -3.38
C ARG A 122 -3.05 13.69 -2.84
N GLU A 123 -3.67 14.54 -3.64
CA GLU A 123 -4.01 15.90 -3.21
C GLU A 123 -4.99 15.86 -2.01
N PRO A 124 -4.79 16.72 -0.98
CA PRO A 124 -3.73 17.74 -0.90
C PRO A 124 -2.38 17.24 -0.34
N HIS A 125 -2.35 16.05 0.25
CA HIS A 125 -1.21 15.54 1.04
C HIS A 125 0.07 15.32 0.22
N VAL A 126 -0.06 14.97 -1.05
CA VAL A 126 1.07 14.78 -1.98
C VAL A 126 1.93 16.03 -2.12
N GLN A 127 1.37 17.22 -1.88
CA GLN A 127 2.14 18.47 -1.90
C GLN A 127 3.16 18.52 -0.77
N VAL A 128 2.77 18.06 0.42
CA VAL A 128 3.66 17.99 1.60
C VAL A 128 4.73 16.91 1.37
N LEU A 129 4.33 15.73 0.86
CA LEU A 129 5.28 14.69 0.45
C LEU A 129 6.33 15.23 -0.54
N ALA A 130 5.88 15.93 -1.59
CA ALA A 130 6.76 16.48 -2.62
C ALA A 130 7.70 17.57 -2.07
N GLN A 131 7.26 18.36 -1.08
CA GLN A 131 8.12 19.34 -0.41
C GLN A 131 9.25 18.66 0.37
N HIS A 132 8.92 17.67 1.21
CA HIS A 132 9.94 16.94 1.96
C HIS A 132 10.90 16.18 1.03
N LEU A 133 10.37 15.48 0.02
CA LEU A 133 11.19 14.76 -0.97
C LEU A 133 12.18 15.70 -1.68
N ARG A 134 11.74 16.90 -2.09
CA ARG A 134 12.63 17.86 -2.75
C ARG A 134 13.75 18.33 -1.82
N ALA A 135 13.45 18.58 -0.55
CA ALA A 135 14.46 18.97 0.43
C ALA A 135 15.50 17.87 0.66
N SER A 136 15.05 16.61 0.84
CA SER A 136 15.95 15.47 1.02
C SER A 136 16.82 15.20 -0.21
N LEU A 137 16.26 15.33 -1.42
CA LEU A 137 17.05 15.19 -2.66
C LEU A 137 18.11 16.28 -2.80
N HIS A 138 17.78 17.54 -2.47
CA HIS A 138 18.76 18.63 -2.49
C HIS A 138 19.89 18.39 -1.48
N GLN A 139 19.58 17.91 -0.29
CA GLN A 139 20.57 17.57 0.72
C GLN A 139 21.49 16.43 0.26
N ALA A 140 20.94 15.39 -0.36
CA ALA A 140 21.72 14.26 -0.87
C ALA A 140 22.62 14.61 -2.06
N GLN A 141 22.26 15.62 -2.86
CA GLN A 141 23.04 16.07 -4.03
C GLN A 141 24.05 17.18 -3.71
N GLY A 142 23.87 17.89 -2.60
CA GLY A 142 24.72 19.00 -2.16
C GLY A 142 25.86 18.60 -1.22
N GLY A 143 26.03 17.30 -0.97
CA GLY A 143 27.11 16.71 -0.14
C GLY A 143 28.28 16.20 -0.95
#